data_AF-A0A5C7PRS6-F1
#
_entry.id   AF-A0A5C7PRS6-F1
#
_cell.length_a   1.000
_cell.length_b   1.000
_cell.length_c   1.000
_cell.angle_alpha   90.00
_cell.angle_beta   90.00
_cell.angle_gamma   90.00
#
_symmetry.space_group_name_H-M   'P 1'
#
loop_
_entity.id
_entity.type
_entity.pdbx_description
1 polymer ?
#
loop_
_entity_poly.entity_id
_entity_poly.type
_entity_poly.pdbx_seq_one_letter_code
_entity_poly.pdbx_strand_id
1 'polypeptide(L)'
;MPDIINMTITTPPAVNQSITGFGIKGDKGDAGDPATNLVTSVAGKQGVVTLDKTDVGLSNVANLAPADMPVSTAQQTALDGKANFPSTDSHVPVRDGSGAQSSLRYTSGTTGYTIGFRTADGQIGVGAPTDNTHATNKGYVDTALNAKANASDTVNLTGDQTIAGVKTFTSAPIAPSGTSIGGVLYLTGTGFPNGVVTAPVGSTYIDTAVTNGASSWIKKSGTGNTGWQVLEGDTGWRQMKADWNVSPRSSGDGFVERLLIRRVGNRITLACYLTAAFGAGRNHSVAAFLPVGFRNTSSLGVWPEVNRFRLTSSQTTWVDPILETGTAGNLRIITPSPTHEAYSEIAWVTDHPWPTSLPGTAA
;
A
#
# COMPACT_ATOMS: atom_id res chain seq x y z
N MET A 1 184.54 51.01 -35.52
CA MET A 1 184.77 49.55 -35.62
C MET A 1 185.33 49.10 -34.28
N PRO A 2 184.97 47.94 -33.67
CA PRO A 2 184.28 46.77 -34.23
C PRO A 2 183.16 46.12 -33.35
N ASP A 3 182.49 45.14 -33.97
CA ASP A 3 182.02 43.80 -33.55
C ASP A 3 181.16 43.45 -32.31
N ILE A 4 179.99 42.88 -32.63
CA ILE A 4 179.52 41.49 -32.38
C ILE A 4 179.84 40.85 -31.02
N ILE A 5 178.79 40.48 -30.26
CA ILE A 5 178.59 39.11 -29.72
C ILE A 5 177.09 38.76 -29.76
N ASN A 6 176.76 37.68 -30.45
CA ASN A 6 175.50 36.93 -30.35
C ASN A 6 175.44 36.19 -29.01
N MET A 7 174.34 36.34 -28.24
CA MET A 7 174.02 35.38 -27.17
C MET A 7 172.52 35.06 -27.20
N THR A 8 172.21 33.83 -27.60
CA THR A 8 170.88 33.23 -27.53
C THR A 8 170.56 32.88 -26.07
N ILE A 9 169.48 33.43 -25.52
CA ILE A 9 168.88 32.95 -24.26
C ILE A 9 167.46 32.45 -24.59
N THR A 10 167.21 31.17 -24.33
CA THR A 10 165.88 30.54 -24.37
C THR A 10 165.39 30.27 -22.96
N THR A 11 164.28 30.89 -22.51
CA THR A 11 163.48 30.54 -21.31
C THR A 11 162.19 31.40 -21.27
N PRO A 12 161.10 31.06 -20.54
CA PRO A 12 160.17 29.92 -20.60
C PRO A 12 158.68 30.39 -20.78
N PRO A 13 157.65 29.51 -20.94
CA PRO A 13 156.30 29.95 -21.33
C PRO A 13 155.43 30.48 -20.17
N ALA A 14 154.69 31.55 -20.50
CA ALA A 14 153.42 32.08 -19.97
C ALA A 14 153.10 31.93 -18.47
N VAL A 15 152.94 33.09 -17.80
CA VAL A 15 152.01 33.23 -16.66
C VAL A 15 150.97 34.29 -17.02
N ASN A 16 149.84 33.82 -17.50
CA ASN A 16 148.58 34.56 -17.63
C ASN A 16 147.86 34.48 -16.27
N GLN A 17 147.82 35.58 -15.51
CA GLN A 17 146.92 35.70 -14.36
C GLN A 17 145.96 36.86 -14.61
N SER A 18 144.91 36.55 -15.36
CA SER A 18 143.67 37.31 -15.43
C SER A 18 142.89 37.09 -14.14
N ILE A 19 142.77 38.13 -13.30
CA ILE A 19 141.86 38.14 -12.15
C ILE A 19 140.45 38.41 -12.68
N THR A 20 139.78 37.36 -13.17
CA THR A 20 138.33 37.35 -13.36
C THR A 20 137.69 36.66 -12.17
N GLY A 21 137.34 37.44 -11.15
CA GLY A 21 136.72 36.88 -9.95
C GLY A 21 136.00 37.91 -9.11
N PHE A 22 134.84 38.39 -9.57
CA PHE A 22 133.69 38.78 -8.75
C PHE A 22 132.40 38.74 -9.59
N GLY A 23 131.96 37.52 -9.92
CA GLY A 23 130.56 37.28 -10.29
C GLY A 23 129.74 37.15 -9.01
N ILE A 24 128.90 38.13 -8.72
CA ILE A 24 127.90 38.10 -7.64
C ILE A 24 126.90 36.97 -7.95
N LYS A 25 126.75 36.03 -7.02
CA LYS A 25 125.73 34.97 -7.05
C LYS A 25 124.35 35.63 -6.96
N GLY A 26 123.50 35.43 -7.98
CA GLY A 26 122.08 35.77 -7.91
C GLY A 26 121.32 34.86 -6.93
N ASP A 27 120.36 35.41 -6.21
CA ASP A 27 119.55 34.70 -5.22
C ASP A 27 118.56 33.69 -5.86
N LYS A 28 118.22 32.65 -5.09
CA LYS A 28 117.24 31.60 -5.43
C LYS A 28 115.88 32.19 -5.82
N GLY A 29 115.30 31.73 -6.93
CA GLY A 29 113.89 32.00 -7.24
C GLY A 29 113.50 32.01 -8.72
N ASP A 30 114.45 31.91 -9.65
CA ASP A 30 114.13 32.00 -11.08
C ASP A 30 113.56 30.68 -11.64
N ALA A 31 112.51 30.82 -12.46
CA ALA A 31 111.84 29.71 -13.13
C ALA A 31 112.83 28.95 -14.05
N GLY A 32 113.10 27.68 -13.73
CA GLY A 32 114.06 26.84 -14.47
C GLY A 32 115.01 26.02 -13.60
N ASP A 33 114.96 26.15 -12.27
CA ASP A 33 115.69 25.27 -11.33
C ASP A 33 115.07 23.85 -11.32
N PRO A 34 115.78 22.81 -11.81
CA PRO A 34 115.24 21.46 -11.91
C PRO A 34 114.97 20.79 -10.56
N ALA A 35 115.33 21.41 -9.42
CA ALA A 35 115.23 20.79 -8.11
C ALA A 35 113.93 21.09 -7.32
N THR A 36 113.07 22.02 -7.73
CA THR A 36 112.01 22.55 -6.83
C THR A 36 110.56 22.28 -7.26
N ASN A 37 110.33 21.73 -8.46
CA ASN A 37 108.98 21.33 -8.94
C ASN A 37 108.80 19.80 -9.12
N LEU A 38 109.71 18.99 -8.58
CA LEU A 38 109.65 17.53 -8.68
C LEU A 38 108.70 16.96 -7.61
N VAL A 39 107.66 16.24 -8.04
CA VAL A 39 106.78 15.45 -7.18
C VAL A 39 107.61 14.52 -6.28
N THR A 40 107.53 14.68 -4.96
CA THR A 40 108.33 13.90 -4.00
C THR A 40 107.96 12.41 -3.97
N SER A 41 106.65 12.09 -4.07
CA SER A 41 106.15 10.79 -4.53
C SER A 41 104.64 10.85 -4.76
N VAL A 42 104.11 10.12 -5.74
CA VAL A 42 102.69 9.78 -5.85
C VAL A 42 102.59 8.28 -6.11
N ALA A 43 102.03 7.55 -5.15
CA ALA A 43 101.94 6.08 -5.17
C ALA A 43 103.27 5.38 -5.52
N GLY A 44 104.40 5.90 -5.03
CA GLY A 44 105.74 5.35 -5.27
C GLY A 44 106.46 5.83 -6.53
N LYS A 45 105.82 6.64 -7.40
CA LYS A 45 106.44 7.25 -8.60
C LYS A 45 106.89 8.70 -8.35
N GLN A 46 107.93 9.16 -9.03
CA GLN A 46 108.49 10.54 -8.97
C GLN A 46 108.63 11.12 -10.38
N GLY A 47 108.70 12.46 -10.52
CA GLY A 47 108.86 13.15 -11.81
C GLY A 47 107.54 13.40 -12.56
N VAL A 48 107.52 13.26 -13.90
CA VAL A 48 106.28 13.31 -14.71
C VAL A 48 105.53 11.99 -14.48
N VAL A 49 104.43 12.04 -13.73
CA VAL A 49 103.71 10.84 -13.28
C VAL A 49 102.49 10.56 -14.18
N THR A 50 102.53 9.45 -14.92
CA THR A 50 101.34 8.85 -15.54
C THR A 50 100.85 7.72 -14.64
N LEU A 51 99.59 7.81 -14.20
CA LEU A 51 98.97 6.82 -13.33
C LEU A 51 97.90 6.04 -14.08
N ASP A 52 97.81 4.75 -13.79
CA ASP A 52 96.60 3.97 -14.05
C ASP A 52 95.91 3.57 -12.74
N LYS A 53 94.75 2.90 -12.86
CA LYS A 53 93.95 2.49 -11.70
C LYS A 53 94.66 1.48 -10.78
N THR A 54 95.67 0.76 -11.28
CA THR A 54 96.41 -0.24 -10.49
C THR A 54 97.44 0.43 -9.60
N ASP A 55 98.04 1.54 -10.06
CA ASP A 55 99.03 2.31 -9.30
C ASP A 55 98.48 2.83 -7.96
N VAL A 56 97.18 3.09 -7.88
CA VAL A 56 96.51 3.63 -6.68
C VAL A 56 95.59 2.62 -5.98
N GLY A 57 95.71 1.33 -6.30
CA GLY A 57 94.94 0.27 -5.62
C GLY A 57 93.46 0.19 -6.00
N LEU A 58 93.05 0.82 -7.11
CA LEU A 58 91.67 0.89 -7.59
C LEU A 58 91.39 -0.12 -8.72
N SER A 59 92.09 -1.25 -8.76
CA SER A 59 91.96 -2.25 -9.82
C SER A 59 90.54 -2.80 -10.02
N ASN A 60 89.73 -2.82 -8.95
CA ASN A 60 88.34 -3.29 -8.95
C ASN A 60 87.32 -2.18 -9.20
N VAL A 61 87.75 -0.92 -9.28
CA VAL A 61 86.87 0.22 -9.57
C VAL A 61 86.84 0.43 -11.08
N ALA A 62 85.67 0.22 -11.68
CA ALA A 62 85.46 0.50 -13.10
C ALA A 62 85.17 1.99 -13.31
N ASN A 63 85.80 2.59 -14.31
CA ASN A 63 85.50 3.97 -14.73
C ASN A 63 84.38 3.94 -15.78
N LEU A 64 83.13 3.81 -15.31
CA LEU A 64 81.95 3.71 -16.16
C LEU A 64 81.28 5.08 -16.32
N ALA A 65 80.72 5.35 -17.50
CA ALA A 65 79.85 6.51 -17.66
C ALA A 65 78.60 6.36 -16.77
N PRO A 66 77.93 7.45 -16.34
CA PRO A 66 76.80 7.34 -15.42
C PRO A 66 75.67 6.40 -15.86
N ALA A 67 75.44 6.27 -17.17
CA ALA A 67 74.43 5.36 -17.73
C ALA A 67 74.84 3.87 -17.68
N ASP A 68 76.15 3.58 -17.59
CA ASP A 68 76.71 2.23 -17.58
C ASP A 68 76.97 1.72 -16.15
N MET A 69 76.78 2.56 -15.13
CA MET A 69 76.95 2.16 -13.74
C MET A 69 75.89 1.11 -13.35
N PRO A 70 76.27 -0.07 -12.84
CA PRO A 70 75.31 -1.10 -12.48
C PRO A 70 74.49 -0.66 -11.26
N VAL A 71 73.20 -0.99 -11.26
CA VAL A 71 72.41 -0.97 -10.03
C VAL A 71 72.82 -2.16 -9.15
N SER A 72 72.86 -1.97 -7.84
CA SER A 72 73.15 -3.08 -6.92
C SER A 72 72.10 -4.19 -7.03
N THR A 73 72.48 -5.43 -6.73
CA THR A 73 71.54 -6.58 -6.73
C THR A 73 70.32 -6.33 -5.83
N ALA A 74 70.52 -5.64 -4.70
CA ALA A 74 69.44 -5.24 -3.81
C ALA A 74 68.48 -4.22 -4.46
N GLN A 75 69.02 -3.24 -5.20
CA GLN A 75 68.20 -2.29 -5.96
C GLN A 75 67.43 -2.98 -7.07
N GLN A 76 68.06 -3.87 -7.84
CA GLN A 76 67.38 -4.61 -8.91
C GLN A 76 66.26 -5.48 -8.34
N THR A 77 66.51 -6.25 -7.27
CA THR A 77 65.50 -7.08 -6.62
C THR A 77 64.30 -6.25 -6.13
N ALA A 78 64.56 -5.05 -5.58
CA ALA A 78 63.51 -4.15 -5.14
C ALA A 78 62.70 -3.55 -6.30
N LEU A 79 63.35 -3.29 -7.44
CA LEU A 79 62.70 -2.81 -8.68
C LEU A 79 61.86 -3.91 -9.33
N ASP A 80 62.37 -5.13 -9.41
CA ASP A 80 61.65 -6.30 -9.95
C ASP A 80 60.40 -6.64 -9.11
N GLY A 81 60.42 -6.31 -7.81
CA GLY A 81 59.27 -6.44 -6.92
C GLY A 81 58.20 -5.36 -7.10
N LYS A 82 58.49 -4.26 -7.83
CA LYS A 82 57.48 -3.23 -8.15
C LYS A 82 56.55 -3.77 -9.23
N ALA A 83 55.26 -3.49 -9.05
CA ALA A 83 54.28 -3.93 -10.02
C ALA A 83 54.36 -3.09 -11.31
N ASN A 84 54.26 -3.77 -12.46
CA ASN A 84 54.41 -3.21 -13.79
C ASN A 84 53.03 -2.99 -14.40
N PHE A 85 52.56 -1.74 -14.44
CA PHE A 85 51.22 -1.40 -14.94
C PHE A 85 51.32 -0.62 -16.24
N PRO A 86 50.37 -0.81 -17.19
CA PRO A 86 50.38 -0.10 -18.46
C PRO A 86 50.30 1.42 -18.24
N SER A 87 51.14 2.17 -18.97
CA SER A 87 51.22 3.64 -18.91
C SER A 87 50.07 4.36 -19.63
N THR A 88 49.11 3.61 -20.18
CA THR A 88 47.98 4.13 -20.94
C THR A 88 46.70 4.03 -20.11
N ASP A 89 46.29 5.20 -19.63
CA ASP A 89 44.99 5.68 -19.14
C ASP A 89 43.99 4.77 -18.39
N SER A 90 43.42 5.33 -17.33
CA SER A 90 42.19 4.93 -16.61
C SER A 90 42.07 3.54 -15.97
N HIS A 91 43.15 3.05 -15.36
CA HIS A 91 43.16 1.78 -14.64
C HIS A 91 43.63 1.91 -13.19
N VAL A 92 42.98 1.16 -12.29
CA VAL A 92 43.44 0.94 -10.91
C VAL A 92 44.22 -0.37 -10.86
N PRO A 93 45.47 -0.35 -10.38
CA PRO A 93 46.25 -1.56 -10.20
C PRO A 93 45.64 -2.45 -9.10
N VAL A 94 45.49 -3.74 -9.38
CA VAL A 94 45.00 -4.73 -8.42
C VAL A 94 45.82 -6.02 -8.48
N ARG A 95 45.71 -6.87 -7.46
CA ARG A 95 46.11 -8.27 -7.55
C ARG A 95 44.87 -9.14 -7.60
N ASP A 96 44.89 -10.19 -8.41
CA ASP A 96 43.80 -11.16 -8.43
C ASP A 96 43.87 -12.12 -7.23
N GLY A 97 42.90 -13.03 -7.12
CA GLY A 97 42.85 -14.04 -6.04
C GLY A 97 44.03 -15.03 -6.04
N SER A 98 44.83 -15.07 -7.10
CA SER A 98 46.06 -15.87 -7.20
C SER A 98 47.33 -15.06 -6.88
N GLY A 99 47.19 -13.76 -6.62
CA GLY A 99 48.30 -12.85 -6.34
C GLY A 99 48.98 -12.26 -7.58
N ALA A 100 48.52 -12.61 -8.78
CA ALA A 100 49.04 -12.08 -10.04
C ALA A 100 48.65 -10.60 -10.24
N GLN A 101 49.48 -9.85 -10.93
CA GLN A 101 49.23 -8.42 -11.22
C GLN A 101 48.12 -8.30 -12.27
N SER A 102 47.14 -7.45 -12.00
CA SER A 102 46.00 -7.19 -12.88
C SER A 102 45.57 -5.72 -12.77
N SER A 103 44.57 -5.31 -13.54
CA SER A 103 44.01 -3.96 -13.47
C SER A 103 42.50 -3.95 -13.65
N LEU A 104 41.82 -3.05 -12.93
CA LEU A 104 40.40 -2.76 -13.13
C LEU A 104 40.27 -1.39 -13.79
N ARG A 105 39.38 -1.27 -14.77
CA ARG A 105 39.04 0.04 -15.36
C ARG A 105 38.33 0.89 -14.32
N TYR A 106 38.56 2.20 -14.32
CA TYR A 106 37.65 3.14 -13.67
C TYR A 106 36.89 3.96 -14.72
N THR A 107 35.57 4.05 -14.60
CA THR A 107 34.70 4.72 -15.58
C THR A 107 33.56 5.47 -14.89
N SER A 108 33.09 6.55 -15.53
CA SER A 108 31.89 7.28 -15.12
C SER A 108 30.61 6.71 -15.76
N GLY A 109 30.76 5.90 -16.82
CA GLY A 109 29.64 5.28 -17.52
C GLY A 109 29.12 4.02 -16.82
N THR A 110 27.96 3.54 -17.23
CA THR A 110 27.33 2.32 -16.70
C THR A 110 27.93 1.06 -17.32
N THR A 111 29.24 0.87 -17.17
CA THR A 111 29.97 -0.26 -17.75
C THR A 111 30.14 -1.38 -16.72
N GLY A 112 30.03 -2.63 -17.15
CA GLY A 112 30.25 -3.79 -16.28
C GLY A 112 31.73 -3.98 -15.91
N TYR A 113 31.99 -4.57 -14.75
CA TYR A 113 33.33 -4.96 -14.26
C TYR A 113 34.34 -3.80 -14.14
N THR A 114 33.86 -2.62 -13.75
CA THR A 114 34.69 -1.42 -13.56
C THR A 114 34.48 -0.80 -12.18
N ILE A 115 35.46 -0.06 -11.69
CA ILE A 115 35.31 0.81 -10.52
C ILE A 115 34.59 2.09 -10.96
N GLY A 116 33.47 2.42 -10.33
CA GLY A 116 32.76 3.67 -10.60
C GLY A 116 33.49 4.87 -9.98
N PHE A 117 33.57 5.98 -10.70
CA PHE A 117 34.04 7.26 -10.15
C PHE A 117 32.98 8.36 -10.29
N ARG A 118 33.14 9.43 -9.49
CA ARG A 118 32.25 10.58 -9.53
C ARG A 118 32.55 11.47 -10.73
N THR A 119 31.54 11.87 -11.48
CA THR A 119 31.67 12.88 -12.54
C THR A 119 32.08 14.24 -11.97
N ALA A 120 32.36 15.21 -12.84
CA ALA A 120 32.62 16.60 -12.43
C ALA A 120 31.48 17.18 -11.57
N ASP A 121 30.24 16.72 -11.79
CA ASP A 121 29.05 17.11 -11.03
C ASP A 121 28.84 16.27 -9.75
N GLY A 122 29.79 15.39 -9.40
CA GLY A 122 29.75 14.56 -8.21
C GLY A 122 28.88 13.30 -8.30
N GLN A 123 28.33 12.99 -9.47
CA GLN A 123 27.39 11.87 -9.69
C GLN A 123 28.10 10.56 -10.02
N ILE A 124 27.48 9.42 -9.72
CA ILE A 124 27.95 8.09 -10.13
C ILE A 124 26.90 7.49 -11.07
N GLY A 125 27.31 7.03 -12.24
CA GLY A 125 26.43 6.35 -13.19
C GLY A 125 26.11 4.93 -12.74
N VAL A 126 24.82 4.57 -12.69
CA VAL A 126 24.35 3.20 -12.44
C VAL A 126 23.39 2.75 -13.54
N GLY A 127 23.52 1.51 -13.99
CA GLY A 127 22.66 0.93 -15.01
C GLY A 127 21.21 0.76 -14.52
N ALA A 128 20.31 0.34 -15.41
CA ALA A 128 18.99 -0.11 -14.98
C ALA A 128 19.14 -1.40 -14.15
N PRO A 129 18.45 -1.52 -13.00
CA PRO A 129 18.53 -2.71 -12.17
C PRO A 129 17.86 -3.90 -12.88
N THR A 130 18.52 -5.05 -12.89
CA THR A 130 17.96 -6.34 -13.33
C THR A 130 17.52 -7.25 -12.18
N ASP A 131 17.98 -6.96 -10.96
CA ASP A 131 17.76 -7.78 -9.76
C ASP A 131 17.45 -6.89 -8.56
N ASN A 132 16.76 -7.45 -7.56
CA ASN A 132 16.28 -6.70 -6.40
C ASN A 132 17.39 -6.14 -5.49
N THR A 133 18.61 -6.68 -5.58
CA THR A 133 19.77 -6.23 -4.81
C THR A 133 20.61 -5.18 -5.53
N HIS A 134 20.26 -4.81 -6.77
CA HIS A 134 20.98 -3.81 -7.53
C HIS A 134 20.63 -2.39 -7.10
N ALA A 135 21.62 -1.49 -7.18
CA ALA A 135 21.36 -0.07 -7.11
C ALA A 135 20.52 0.37 -8.32
N THR A 136 19.60 1.30 -8.11
CA THR A 136 18.66 1.77 -9.15
C THR A 136 19.03 3.18 -9.61
N ASN A 137 18.96 3.45 -10.92
CA ASN A 137 19.06 4.82 -11.42
C ASN A 137 17.74 5.60 -11.23
N LYS A 138 17.84 6.93 -11.23
CA LYS A 138 16.69 7.82 -11.03
C LYS A 138 15.60 7.62 -12.08
N GLY A 139 15.96 7.46 -13.37
CA GLY A 139 14.99 7.31 -14.45
C GLY A 139 14.11 6.06 -14.30
N TYR A 140 14.69 4.96 -13.81
CA TYR A 140 13.97 3.74 -13.46
C TYR A 140 12.96 4.01 -12.33
N VAL A 141 13.40 4.66 -11.24
CA VAL A 141 12.55 4.99 -10.09
C VAL A 141 11.42 5.95 -10.47
N ASP A 142 11.73 7.01 -11.22
CA ASP A 142 10.75 8.01 -11.68
C ASP A 142 9.67 7.35 -12.56
N THR A 143 10.08 6.46 -13.46
CA THR A 143 9.16 5.73 -14.34
C THR A 143 8.23 4.83 -13.53
N ALA A 144 8.78 4.08 -12.58
CA ALA A 144 8.01 3.22 -11.70
C ALA A 144 7.03 4.01 -10.81
N LEU A 145 7.46 5.18 -10.32
CA LEU A 145 6.66 6.06 -9.49
C LEU A 145 5.54 6.77 -10.28
N ASN A 146 5.82 7.24 -11.50
CA ASN A 146 4.84 7.90 -12.36
C ASN A 146 3.67 7.00 -12.75
N ALA A 147 3.83 5.68 -12.69
CA ALA A 147 2.75 4.73 -12.90
C ALA A 147 1.81 4.58 -11.69
N LYS A 148 2.17 5.14 -10.52
CA LYS A 148 1.36 5.12 -9.30
C LYS A 148 0.57 6.43 -9.20
N ALA A 149 -0.70 6.33 -8.80
CA ALA A 149 -1.48 7.51 -8.44
C ALA A 149 -0.95 8.13 -7.14
N ASN A 150 -1.07 9.45 -6.97
CA ASN A 150 -0.75 10.09 -5.70
C ASN A 150 -1.75 9.65 -4.63
N ALA A 151 -1.30 9.60 -3.38
CA ALA A 151 -2.18 9.25 -2.25
C ALA A 151 -3.39 10.19 -2.12
N SER A 152 -3.27 11.45 -2.55
CA SER A 152 -4.37 12.44 -2.58
C SER A 152 -5.47 12.09 -3.59
N ASP A 153 -5.16 11.26 -4.57
CA ASP A 153 -6.01 10.97 -5.72
C ASP A 153 -6.70 9.61 -5.59
N THR A 154 -6.40 8.86 -4.52
CA THR A 154 -6.88 7.50 -4.28
C THR A 154 -7.73 7.41 -3.01
N VAL A 155 -8.65 6.44 -2.99
CA VAL A 155 -9.34 6.00 -1.77
C VAL A 155 -8.66 4.75 -1.23
N ASN A 156 -8.29 4.72 0.05
CA ASN A 156 -7.59 3.57 0.65
C ASN A 156 -8.54 2.43 1.00
N LEU A 157 -8.01 1.21 1.10
CA LEU A 157 -8.76 -0.01 1.45
C LEU A 157 -9.02 -0.17 2.96
N THR A 158 -8.45 0.71 3.79
CA THR A 158 -8.51 0.60 5.24
C THR A 158 -8.79 1.96 5.86
N GLY A 159 -9.61 1.95 6.90
CA GLY A 159 -10.02 3.16 7.63
C GLY A 159 -11.09 3.96 6.90
N ASP A 160 -11.74 4.84 7.66
CA ASP A 160 -12.77 5.71 7.12
C ASP A 160 -12.14 6.85 6.32
N GLN A 161 -12.73 7.18 5.17
CA GLN A 161 -12.27 8.26 4.31
C GLN A 161 -13.39 9.19 3.89
N THR A 162 -13.14 10.48 4.03
CA THR A 162 -14.06 11.52 3.54
C THR A 162 -13.81 11.77 2.07
N ILE A 163 -14.84 11.57 1.26
CA ILE A 163 -14.84 11.93 -0.17
C ILE A 163 -15.61 13.24 -0.33
N ALA A 164 -14.90 14.33 -0.63
CA ALA A 164 -15.51 15.64 -0.84
C ALA A 164 -16.02 15.84 -2.28
N GLY A 165 -17.07 16.65 -2.40
CA GLY A 165 -17.69 17.00 -3.69
C GLY A 165 -18.55 15.87 -4.28
N VAL A 166 -19.00 16.08 -5.52
CA VAL A 166 -19.78 15.09 -6.27
C VAL A 166 -18.83 14.21 -7.09
N LYS A 167 -19.00 12.88 -7.00
CA LYS A 167 -18.25 11.90 -7.80
C LYS A 167 -19.21 11.15 -8.72
N THR A 168 -18.76 10.86 -9.92
CA THR A 168 -19.51 10.07 -10.91
C THR A 168 -18.95 8.65 -10.94
N PHE A 169 -19.81 7.65 -10.78
CA PHE A 169 -19.46 6.24 -10.94
C PHE A 169 -20.12 5.69 -12.19
N THR A 170 -19.42 4.84 -12.95
CA THR A 170 -19.97 4.17 -14.15
C THR A 170 -21.05 3.14 -13.80
N SER A 171 -21.08 2.69 -12.53
CA SER A 171 -22.13 1.87 -11.94
C SER A 171 -22.40 2.38 -10.52
N ALA A 172 -23.62 2.19 -10.01
CA ALA A 172 -23.96 2.65 -8.67
C ALA A 172 -23.08 1.94 -7.62
N PRO A 173 -22.50 2.68 -6.66
CA PRO A 173 -21.73 2.06 -5.58
C PRO A 173 -22.66 1.21 -4.70
N ILE A 174 -22.15 0.07 -4.24
CA ILE A 174 -22.87 -0.81 -3.31
C ILE A 174 -22.54 -0.39 -1.89
N ALA A 175 -23.55 0.03 -1.14
CA ALA A 175 -23.45 0.29 0.29
C ALA A 175 -23.94 -0.94 1.08
N PRO A 176 -23.23 -1.38 2.14
CA PRO A 176 -23.72 -2.41 3.05
C PRO A 176 -25.07 -2.04 3.70
N SER A 177 -25.87 -3.05 4.06
CA SER A 177 -27.10 -2.85 4.84
C SER A 177 -26.80 -2.11 6.15
N GLY A 178 -27.65 -1.14 6.49
CA GLY A 178 -27.43 -0.29 7.67
C GLY A 178 -26.44 0.84 7.46
N THR A 179 -25.99 1.09 6.23
CA THR A 179 -25.28 2.33 5.89
C THR A 179 -26.21 3.53 6.10
N SER A 180 -25.75 4.51 6.87
CA SER A 180 -26.49 5.76 7.06
C SER A 180 -26.37 6.64 5.83
N ILE A 181 -27.50 7.00 5.24
CA ILE A 181 -27.58 7.94 4.12
C ILE A 181 -28.40 9.14 4.61
N GLY A 182 -27.76 10.29 4.78
CA GLY A 182 -28.44 11.50 5.27
C GLY A 182 -29.02 11.37 6.69
N GLY A 183 -28.42 10.52 7.54
CA GLY A 183 -28.86 10.32 8.93
C GLY A 183 -29.97 9.27 9.12
N VAL A 184 -30.43 8.62 8.05
CA VAL A 184 -31.38 7.50 8.10
C VAL A 184 -30.74 6.22 7.56
N LEU A 185 -31.30 5.06 7.96
CA LEU A 185 -30.83 3.76 7.50
C LEU A 185 -31.82 3.15 6.51
N TYR A 186 -31.28 2.44 5.51
CA TYR A 186 -32.02 1.50 4.66
C TYR A 186 -31.60 0.09 5.07
N LEU A 187 -32.52 -0.65 5.67
CA LEU A 187 -32.25 -1.92 6.32
C LEU A 187 -33.03 -3.05 5.65
N THR A 188 -32.45 -4.25 5.67
CA THR A 188 -33.10 -5.49 5.25
C THR A 188 -32.90 -6.54 6.34
N GLY A 189 -33.84 -7.46 6.49
CA GLY A 189 -33.74 -8.58 7.43
C GLY A 189 -34.94 -9.51 7.33
N THR A 190 -35.15 -10.31 8.37
CA THR A 190 -36.32 -11.18 8.51
C THR A 190 -37.10 -10.84 9.78
N GLY A 191 -38.41 -10.66 9.66
CA GLY A 191 -39.33 -10.54 10.80
C GLY A 191 -39.68 -9.12 11.24
N PHE A 192 -40.12 -9.00 12.49
CA PHE A 192 -40.69 -7.78 13.07
C PHE A 192 -39.59 -6.85 13.60
N PRO A 193 -39.40 -5.64 13.04
CA PRO A 193 -38.29 -4.79 13.47
C PRO A 193 -38.53 -4.11 14.82
N ASN A 194 -39.79 -3.92 15.24
CA ASN A 194 -40.10 -3.22 16.48
C ASN A 194 -39.72 -4.05 17.72
N GLY A 195 -38.85 -3.50 18.57
CA GLY A 195 -38.26 -4.18 19.72
C GLY A 195 -36.99 -4.97 19.38
N VAL A 196 -36.57 -5.00 18.11
CA VAL A 196 -35.42 -5.79 17.64
C VAL A 196 -34.37 -4.90 16.97
N VAL A 197 -34.78 -4.10 15.98
CA VAL A 197 -33.86 -3.36 15.10
C VAL A 197 -33.75 -1.91 15.56
N THR A 198 -32.54 -1.51 15.98
CA THR A 198 -32.22 -0.12 16.33
C THR A 198 -31.99 0.72 15.08
N ALA A 199 -32.70 1.84 14.95
CA ALA A 199 -32.48 2.80 13.87
C ALA A 199 -32.96 4.22 14.22
N PRO A 200 -32.39 5.28 13.61
CA PRO A 200 -32.93 6.63 13.65
C PRO A 200 -34.33 6.73 13.04
N VAL A 201 -35.12 7.71 13.49
CA VAL A 201 -36.42 8.05 12.88
C VAL A 201 -36.23 8.41 11.40
N GLY A 202 -37.15 7.95 10.54
CA GLY A 202 -37.07 8.08 9.08
C GLY A 202 -36.45 6.87 8.38
N SER A 203 -35.77 5.98 9.13
CA SER A 203 -35.20 4.74 8.57
C SER A 203 -36.28 3.79 8.08
N THR A 204 -35.95 3.02 7.04
CA THR A 204 -36.83 1.98 6.48
C THR A 204 -36.25 0.59 6.69
N TYR A 205 -37.13 -0.40 6.82
CA TYR A 205 -36.77 -1.80 6.98
C TYR A 205 -37.63 -2.66 6.07
N ILE A 206 -37.00 -3.53 5.29
CA ILE A 206 -37.67 -4.52 4.43
C ILE A 206 -37.54 -5.90 5.06
N ASP A 207 -38.69 -6.54 5.31
CA ASP A 207 -38.75 -7.95 5.70
C ASP A 207 -38.68 -8.81 4.44
N THR A 208 -37.53 -9.46 4.23
CA THR A 208 -37.26 -10.31 3.06
C THR A 208 -38.08 -11.60 3.04
N ALA A 209 -38.67 -12.01 4.17
CA ALA A 209 -39.51 -13.20 4.28
C ALA A 209 -41.01 -12.87 4.40
N VAL A 210 -41.38 -11.59 4.57
CA VAL A 210 -42.76 -11.13 4.78
C VAL A 210 -43.45 -11.94 5.90
N THR A 211 -42.74 -12.12 7.01
CA THR A 211 -42.97 -13.12 8.06
C THR A 211 -44.35 -13.01 8.70
N ASN A 212 -44.89 -11.79 8.76
CA ASN A 212 -46.20 -11.48 9.33
C ASN A 212 -47.09 -10.68 8.37
N GLY A 213 -46.85 -10.80 7.06
CA GLY A 213 -47.60 -10.08 6.04
C GLY A 213 -47.15 -8.63 5.78
N ALA A 214 -46.37 -8.01 6.67
CA ALA A 214 -45.77 -6.71 6.40
C ALA A 214 -44.47 -6.88 5.60
N SER A 215 -44.39 -6.26 4.43
CA SER A 215 -43.18 -6.29 3.59
C SER A 215 -42.21 -5.17 3.97
N SER A 216 -42.73 -4.03 4.43
CA SER A 216 -41.90 -2.86 4.74
C SER A 216 -42.39 -2.07 5.94
N TRP A 217 -41.42 -1.44 6.60
CA TRP A 217 -41.59 -0.69 7.84
C TRP A 217 -40.83 0.63 7.79
N ILE A 218 -41.33 1.61 8.52
CA ILE A 218 -40.69 2.91 8.70
C ILE A 218 -40.62 3.27 10.19
N LYS A 219 -39.44 3.74 10.62
CA LYS A 219 -39.24 4.25 11.97
C LYS A 219 -39.89 5.62 12.09
N LYS A 220 -40.99 5.74 12.83
CA LYS A 220 -41.77 6.98 12.92
C LYS A 220 -41.48 7.79 14.17
N SER A 221 -41.04 7.14 15.24
CA SER A 221 -40.78 7.80 16.52
C SER A 221 -39.78 7.03 17.38
N GLY A 222 -39.31 7.66 18.45
CA GLY A 222 -38.46 7.05 19.48
C GLY A 222 -36.99 6.86 19.07
N THR A 223 -36.13 6.71 20.07
CA THR A 223 -34.73 6.30 19.93
C THR A 223 -34.63 4.77 20.09
N GLY A 224 -33.55 4.15 19.62
CA GLY A 224 -33.37 2.70 19.77
C GLY A 224 -34.26 1.86 18.85
N ASN A 225 -34.80 0.75 19.37
CA ASN A 225 -35.45 -0.31 18.58
C ASN A 225 -36.99 -0.27 18.58
N THR A 226 -37.64 0.69 19.23
CA THR A 226 -39.11 0.81 19.31
C THR A 226 -39.65 2.02 18.56
N GLY A 227 -40.86 1.96 17.99
CA GLY A 227 -41.49 3.05 17.22
C GLY A 227 -41.48 2.82 15.71
N TRP A 228 -41.35 1.56 15.29
CA TRP A 228 -41.53 1.14 13.91
C TRP A 228 -43.02 1.01 13.59
N GLN A 229 -43.42 1.46 12.41
CA GLN A 229 -44.78 1.31 11.88
C GLN A 229 -44.73 0.70 10.49
N VAL A 230 -45.76 -0.05 10.12
CA VAL A 230 -45.86 -0.65 8.79
C VAL A 230 -46.00 0.45 7.74
N LEU A 231 -45.20 0.34 6.69
CA LEU A 231 -45.31 1.18 5.50
C LEU A 231 -46.17 0.47 4.44
N GLU A 232 -45.86 -0.79 4.16
CA GLU A 232 -46.66 -1.67 3.32
C GLU A 232 -46.84 -3.03 4.00
N GLY A 233 -48.08 -3.49 4.06
CA GLY A 233 -48.39 -4.78 4.63
C GLY A 233 -49.77 -5.30 4.28
N ASP A 234 -49.80 -6.60 4.05
CA ASP A 234 -50.98 -7.40 3.80
C ASP A 234 -50.79 -8.78 4.41
N THR A 235 -51.63 -9.14 5.37
CA THR A 235 -51.55 -10.44 6.06
C THR A 235 -51.93 -11.63 5.16
N GLY A 236 -52.45 -11.36 3.98
CA GLY A 236 -53.21 -12.33 3.20
C GLY A 236 -54.49 -12.73 3.93
N TRP A 237 -55.31 -13.53 3.25
CA TRP A 237 -56.46 -14.16 3.89
C TRP A 237 -56.00 -15.26 4.84
N ARG A 238 -56.51 -15.20 6.07
CA ARG A 238 -56.20 -16.15 7.13
C ARG A 238 -57.45 -16.92 7.51
N GLN A 239 -57.39 -18.25 7.49
CA GLN A 239 -58.47 -19.11 7.91
C GLN A 239 -58.47 -19.26 9.43
N MET A 240 -59.53 -18.74 10.05
CA MET A 240 -59.68 -18.60 11.49
C MET A 240 -60.62 -19.64 12.11
N LYS A 241 -61.26 -20.50 11.31
CA LYS A 241 -62.34 -21.38 11.77
C LYS A 241 -61.95 -22.30 12.94
N ALA A 242 -60.73 -22.85 12.93
CA ALA A 242 -60.27 -23.76 13.98
C ALA A 242 -59.87 -23.02 15.28
N ASP A 243 -59.36 -21.79 15.15
CA ASP A 243 -58.89 -20.97 16.26
C ASP A 243 -60.01 -20.16 16.92
N TRP A 244 -61.15 -20.02 16.24
CA TRP A 244 -62.29 -19.28 16.73
C TRP A 244 -63.32 -20.18 17.38
N ASN A 245 -63.56 -19.98 18.67
CA ASN A 245 -64.67 -20.61 19.38
C ASN A 245 -66.00 -20.02 18.89
N VAL A 246 -66.47 -20.49 17.72
CA VAL A 246 -67.82 -20.24 17.19
C VAL A 246 -68.81 -20.71 18.25
N SER A 247 -69.18 -19.81 19.16
CA SER A 247 -70.02 -20.18 20.30
C SER A 247 -71.34 -20.72 19.75
N PRO A 248 -71.74 -21.94 20.11
CA PRO A 248 -73.02 -22.50 19.69
C PRO A 248 -74.10 -21.88 20.57
N ARG A 249 -74.32 -20.56 20.47
CA ARG A 249 -75.50 -19.97 21.09
C ARG A 249 -76.68 -20.30 20.17
N SER A 250 -77.20 -21.51 20.38
CA SER A 250 -78.46 -22.08 19.90
C SER A 250 -78.50 -22.97 18.63
N SER A 251 -77.47 -23.78 18.38
CA SER A 251 -77.58 -25.17 17.87
C SER A 251 -76.18 -25.71 17.56
N GLY A 252 -75.89 -26.95 17.92
CA GLY A 252 -74.56 -27.58 17.77
C GLY A 252 -74.11 -27.89 16.34
N ASP A 253 -74.45 -27.03 15.37
CA ASP A 253 -74.24 -27.30 13.95
C ASP A 253 -73.20 -26.35 13.37
N GLY A 254 -72.15 -26.90 12.76
CA GLY A 254 -71.03 -26.21 12.13
C GLY A 254 -71.42 -25.42 10.87
N PHE A 255 -72.32 -24.46 11.01
CA PHE A 255 -72.90 -23.71 9.90
C PHE A 255 -71.93 -22.73 9.22
N VAL A 256 -70.81 -22.41 9.86
CA VAL A 256 -69.72 -21.63 9.25
C VAL A 256 -68.80 -22.58 8.49
N GLU A 257 -68.79 -22.47 7.17
CA GLU A 257 -67.91 -23.24 6.30
C GLU A 257 -66.46 -22.73 6.40
N ARG A 258 -66.28 -21.42 6.20
CA ARG A 258 -64.99 -20.72 6.29
C ARG A 258 -65.16 -19.38 6.98
N LEU A 259 -64.22 -19.06 7.86
CA LEU A 259 -64.12 -17.77 8.53
C LEU A 259 -62.74 -17.21 8.23
N LEU A 260 -62.69 -16.14 7.42
CA LEU A 260 -61.46 -15.59 6.87
C LEU A 260 -61.24 -14.17 7.36
N ILE A 261 -60.02 -13.84 7.77
CA ILE A 261 -59.64 -12.47 8.14
C ILE A 261 -58.42 -12.01 7.35
N ARG A 262 -58.39 -10.74 6.98
CA ARG A 262 -57.24 -10.11 6.33
C ARG A 262 -57.09 -8.67 6.81
N ARG A 263 -55.85 -8.23 7.04
CA ARG A 263 -55.52 -6.82 7.28
C ARG A 263 -54.65 -6.32 6.13
N VAL A 264 -55.07 -5.23 5.50
CA VAL A 264 -54.30 -4.48 4.50
C VAL A 264 -54.16 -3.05 5.00
N GLY A 265 -52.93 -2.64 5.34
CA GLY A 265 -52.70 -1.39 6.06
C GLY A 265 -53.53 -1.31 7.35
N ASN A 266 -54.37 -0.29 7.49
CA ASN A 266 -55.24 -0.15 8.66
C ASN A 266 -56.64 -0.72 8.48
N ARG A 267 -56.97 -1.29 7.32
CA ARG A 267 -58.28 -1.88 7.06
C ARG A 267 -58.24 -3.37 7.31
N ILE A 268 -59.18 -3.86 8.11
CA ILE A 268 -59.42 -5.28 8.35
C ILE A 268 -60.70 -5.67 7.66
N THR A 269 -60.69 -6.82 7.01
CA THR A 269 -61.87 -7.45 6.44
C THR A 269 -62.04 -8.82 7.07
N LEU A 270 -63.24 -9.10 7.54
CA LEU A 270 -63.69 -10.39 8.03
C LEU A 270 -64.77 -10.91 7.08
N ALA A 271 -64.53 -12.06 6.50
CA ALA A 271 -65.44 -12.74 5.60
C ALA A 271 -65.90 -14.06 6.24
N CYS A 272 -67.20 -14.31 6.17
CA CYS A 272 -67.81 -15.53 6.67
C CYS A 272 -68.60 -16.19 5.53
N TYR A 273 -68.32 -17.47 5.32
CA TYR A 273 -69.02 -18.35 4.39
C TYR A 273 -69.88 -19.29 5.21
N LEU A 274 -71.18 -19.30 4.93
CA LEU A 274 -72.15 -20.12 5.64
C LEU A 274 -72.59 -21.30 4.77
N THR A 275 -72.69 -22.48 5.36
CA THR A 275 -73.22 -23.70 4.69
C THR A 275 -74.73 -23.60 4.51
N ALA A 276 -75.32 -24.36 3.58
CA ALA A 276 -76.77 -24.37 3.35
C ALA A 276 -77.64 -24.91 4.52
N ALA A 277 -77.06 -25.36 5.63
CA ALA A 277 -77.76 -26.04 6.72
C ALA A 277 -78.00 -25.19 7.98
N PHE A 278 -78.03 -23.85 7.90
CA PHE A 278 -78.33 -23.01 9.06
C PHE A 278 -79.85 -22.86 9.27
N GLY A 279 -80.37 -23.32 10.41
CA GLY A 279 -81.82 -23.42 10.67
C GLY A 279 -82.59 -22.09 10.49
N ALA A 280 -83.83 -22.19 10.01
CA ALA A 280 -84.68 -21.04 9.70
C ALA A 280 -85.09 -20.25 10.96
N GLY A 281 -85.18 -18.92 10.84
CA GLY A 281 -85.78 -18.03 11.84
C GLY A 281 -84.97 -17.80 13.13
N ARG A 282 -83.66 -18.06 13.13
CA ARG A 282 -82.79 -17.91 14.31
C ARG A 282 -81.76 -16.78 14.12
N ASN A 283 -81.42 -16.10 15.23
CA ASN A 283 -80.24 -15.24 15.29
C ASN A 283 -79.01 -16.14 15.36
N HIS A 284 -78.13 -16.05 14.37
CA HIS A 284 -76.84 -16.74 14.41
C HIS A 284 -75.76 -15.76 14.88
N SER A 285 -74.94 -16.17 15.84
CA SER A 285 -73.86 -15.34 16.35
C SER A 285 -72.57 -16.12 16.31
N VAL A 286 -71.58 -15.55 15.63
CA VAL A 286 -70.20 -16.00 15.67
C VAL A 286 -69.52 -15.18 16.77
N ALA A 287 -69.53 -15.70 18.00
CA ALA A 287 -68.82 -15.05 19.11
C ALA A 287 -67.32 -15.22 18.92
N ALA A 288 -66.60 -14.13 19.13
CA ALA A 288 -65.33 -14.00 18.46
C ALA A 288 -64.26 -13.16 19.21
N PHE A 289 -63.23 -13.79 19.79
CA PHE A 289 -62.03 -13.04 20.20
C PHE A 289 -61.16 -12.65 19.00
N LEU A 290 -61.09 -11.35 18.69
CA LEU A 290 -60.20 -10.83 17.65
C LEU A 290 -58.73 -10.82 18.15
N PRO A 291 -57.77 -11.40 17.39
CA PRO A 291 -56.34 -11.32 17.71
C PRO A 291 -55.85 -9.88 17.82
N VAL A 292 -54.81 -9.64 18.63
CA VAL A 292 -54.17 -8.32 18.72
C VAL A 292 -53.66 -7.93 17.33
N GLY A 293 -53.92 -6.67 16.93
CA GLY A 293 -53.64 -6.19 15.57
C GLY A 293 -54.80 -6.38 14.58
N PHE A 294 -55.86 -7.10 14.96
CA PHE A 294 -57.09 -7.24 14.17
C PHE A 294 -58.33 -6.66 14.88
N ARG A 295 -58.16 -5.96 16.00
CA ARG A 295 -59.27 -5.36 16.76
C ARG A 295 -59.64 -3.98 16.22
N ASN A 296 -60.89 -3.56 16.38
CA ASN A 296 -61.37 -2.24 15.93
C ASN A 296 -60.72 -1.08 16.74
N THR A 297 -60.56 0.07 16.11
CA THR A 297 -60.16 1.33 16.74
C THR A 297 -61.26 1.84 17.68
N SER A 298 -60.88 2.07 18.94
CA SER A 298 -61.69 2.65 20.02
C SER A 298 -62.80 1.78 20.63
N SER A 299 -62.84 1.81 21.96
CA SER A 299 -63.94 1.40 22.84
C SER A 299 -65.19 2.30 22.72
N LEU A 300 -65.30 3.12 21.67
CA LEU A 300 -66.34 4.13 21.50
C LEU A 300 -66.95 4.08 20.08
N GLY A 301 -67.82 3.10 19.84
CA GLY A 301 -69.01 3.28 18.99
C GLY A 301 -68.85 3.57 17.50
N VAL A 302 -67.69 3.38 16.87
CA VAL A 302 -67.58 3.51 15.40
C VAL A 302 -68.11 2.24 14.73
N TRP A 303 -69.25 2.38 14.05
CA TRP A 303 -69.89 1.34 13.24
C TRP A 303 -68.97 0.90 12.08
N PRO A 304 -69.02 -0.37 11.64
CA PRO A 304 -68.19 -0.87 10.54
C PRO A 304 -68.38 -0.05 9.26
N GLU A 305 -67.27 0.26 8.57
CA GLU A 305 -67.24 1.14 7.40
C GLU A 305 -67.86 0.50 6.15
N VAL A 306 -67.85 -0.83 6.08
CA VAL A 306 -68.48 -1.56 4.98
C VAL A 306 -69.18 -2.80 5.54
N ASN A 307 -70.47 -2.87 5.25
CA ASN A 307 -71.30 -4.04 5.46
C ASN A 307 -71.76 -4.54 4.08
N ARG A 308 -71.23 -5.68 3.61
CA ARG A 308 -71.57 -6.24 2.31
C ARG A 308 -72.08 -7.67 2.48
N PHE A 309 -73.31 -7.90 2.06
CA PHE A 309 -73.98 -9.19 2.11
C PHE A 309 -74.39 -9.61 0.70
N ARG A 310 -74.10 -10.87 0.32
CA ARG A 310 -74.53 -11.45 -0.96
C ARG A 310 -75.19 -12.81 -0.71
N LEU A 311 -76.41 -12.94 -1.21
CA LEU A 311 -77.17 -14.20 -1.28
C LEU A 311 -77.02 -14.82 -2.66
N THR A 312 -76.96 -16.15 -2.71
CA THR A 312 -76.92 -16.92 -3.96
C THR A 312 -78.33 -17.12 -4.57
N SER A 313 -79.39 -16.54 -3.98
CA SER A 313 -80.77 -16.64 -4.48
C SER A 313 -81.56 -15.32 -4.35
N SER A 314 -82.63 -15.15 -5.15
CA SER A 314 -83.35 -13.89 -5.36
C SER A 314 -84.47 -13.58 -4.33
N GLN A 315 -84.47 -14.20 -3.14
CA GLN A 315 -85.50 -13.91 -2.13
C GLN A 315 -85.07 -12.74 -1.22
N THR A 316 -86.01 -11.81 -0.99
CA THR A 316 -85.81 -10.61 -0.17
C THR A 316 -85.73 -10.96 1.31
N THR A 317 -84.55 -10.89 1.91
CA THR A 317 -84.36 -11.05 3.36
C THR A 317 -83.43 -9.99 3.92
N TRP A 318 -83.78 -9.43 5.08
CA TRP A 318 -82.98 -8.45 5.85
C TRP A 318 -81.87 -9.15 6.62
N VAL A 319 -80.61 -8.86 6.31
CA VAL A 319 -79.45 -9.41 7.05
C VAL A 319 -78.53 -8.27 7.45
N ASP A 320 -78.44 -8.02 8.75
CA ASP A 320 -77.53 -7.05 9.33
C ASP A 320 -76.41 -7.81 10.06
N PRO A 321 -75.22 -8.03 9.44
CA PRO A 321 -74.08 -8.45 10.22
C PRO A 321 -73.63 -7.26 11.07
N ILE A 322 -73.80 -7.40 12.37
CA ILE A 322 -73.46 -6.39 13.37
C ILE A 322 -72.20 -6.88 14.08
N LEU A 323 -71.15 -6.07 14.02
CA LEU A 323 -70.02 -6.24 14.93
C LEU A 323 -70.35 -5.49 16.23
N GLU A 324 -70.68 -6.22 17.28
CA GLU A 324 -70.89 -5.66 18.61
C GLU A 324 -69.51 -5.49 19.27
N THR A 325 -69.08 -4.24 19.49
CA THR A 325 -67.70 -3.90 19.84
C THR A 325 -67.43 -4.01 21.35
N GLY A 326 -66.47 -4.87 21.71
CA GLY A 326 -65.83 -5.00 23.02
C GLY A 326 -64.47 -5.72 22.88
N THR A 327 -63.71 -5.89 23.97
CA THR A 327 -62.43 -6.65 23.96
C THR A 327 -62.60 -8.09 23.45
N ALA A 328 -63.83 -8.62 23.54
CA ALA A 328 -64.36 -9.74 22.77
C ALA A 328 -65.34 -9.17 21.73
N GLY A 329 -64.96 -9.10 20.46
CA GLY A 329 -65.85 -8.58 19.41
C GLY A 329 -66.82 -9.67 18.99
N ASN A 330 -68.09 -9.58 19.40
CA ASN A 330 -69.07 -10.55 18.91
C ASN A 330 -69.49 -10.18 17.49
N LEU A 331 -69.22 -11.05 16.52
CA LEU A 331 -69.80 -10.93 15.19
C LEU A 331 -71.18 -11.59 15.21
N ARG A 332 -72.23 -10.79 15.24
CA ARG A 332 -73.60 -11.27 15.16
C ARG A 332 -74.08 -11.23 13.72
N ILE A 333 -74.53 -12.36 13.18
CA ILE A 333 -75.03 -12.50 11.81
C ILE A 333 -76.52 -12.90 11.87
N ILE A 334 -77.41 -11.91 11.75
CA ILE A 334 -78.85 -12.15 11.81
C ILE A 334 -79.35 -12.52 10.41
N THR A 335 -79.61 -13.80 10.14
CA THR A 335 -80.19 -14.24 8.85
C THR A 335 -81.65 -14.69 9.02
N PRO A 336 -82.63 -14.14 8.30
CA PRO A 336 -84.04 -14.52 8.46
C PRO A 336 -84.44 -15.92 7.96
N SER A 337 -83.52 -16.81 7.53
CA SER A 337 -83.71 -18.01 6.66
C SER A 337 -83.17 -17.71 5.24
N PRO A 338 -82.31 -18.56 4.61
CA PRO A 338 -82.76 -19.89 4.14
C PRO A 338 -81.70 -21.02 4.11
N THR A 339 -82.15 -22.19 3.65
CA THR A 339 -81.43 -23.44 3.36
C THR A 339 -80.37 -23.33 2.24
N HIS A 340 -79.55 -22.27 2.23
CA HIS A 340 -78.65 -21.93 1.11
C HIS A 340 -77.32 -21.36 1.59
N GLU A 341 -76.28 -21.49 0.77
CA GLU A 341 -74.98 -20.87 1.05
C GLU A 341 -75.08 -19.35 1.06
N ALA A 342 -74.41 -18.72 2.01
CA ALA A 342 -74.41 -17.26 2.15
C ALA A 342 -72.99 -16.71 2.41
N TYR A 343 -72.74 -15.51 1.87
CA TYR A 343 -71.49 -14.78 2.05
C TYR A 343 -71.75 -13.44 2.74
N SER A 344 -71.07 -13.23 3.87
CA SER A 344 -71.08 -11.95 4.57
C SER A 344 -69.65 -11.41 4.73
N GLU A 345 -69.46 -10.14 4.42
CA GLU A 345 -68.21 -9.41 4.60
C GLU A 345 -68.45 -8.17 5.45
N ILE A 346 -67.63 -8.01 6.48
CA ILE A 346 -67.60 -6.80 7.30
C ILE A 346 -66.17 -6.28 7.34
N ALA A 347 -66.02 -4.96 7.22
CA ALA A 347 -64.72 -4.31 7.30
C ALA A 347 -64.72 -3.14 8.29
N TRP A 348 -63.59 -2.96 8.97
CA TRP A 348 -63.36 -1.88 9.92
C TRP A 348 -61.91 -1.41 9.87
N VAL A 349 -61.65 -0.24 10.46
CA VAL A 349 -60.30 0.31 10.61
C VAL A 349 -59.75 -0.04 11.98
N THR A 350 -58.43 -0.23 12.05
CA THR A 350 -57.70 -0.48 13.31
C THR A 350 -56.56 0.51 13.48
N ASP A 351 -56.36 0.94 14.72
CA ASP A 351 -55.21 1.69 15.22
C ASP A 351 -54.26 0.78 16.01
N HIS A 352 -54.62 -0.50 16.19
CA HIS A 352 -53.77 -1.44 16.88
C HIS A 352 -52.45 -1.65 16.13
N PRO A 353 -51.35 -1.86 16.87
CA PRO A 353 -50.07 -2.26 16.28
C PRO A 353 -50.25 -3.43 15.33
N TRP A 354 -49.47 -3.46 14.25
CA TRP A 354 -49.49 -4.58 13.33
C TRP A 354 -49.17 -5.89 14.06
N PRO A 355 -49.88 -6.99 13.76
CA PRO A 355 -49.71 -8.25 14.47
C PRO A 355 -48.27 -8.78 14.39
N THR A 356 -47.70 -9.20 15.52
CA THR A 356 -46.37 -9.84 15.56
C THR A 356 -46.40 -11.28 15.03
N SER A 357 -47.58 -11.90 15.00
CA SER A 357 -47.82 -13.24 14.46
C SER A 357 -49.15 -13.26 13.71
N LEU A 358 -49.21 -14.03 12.62
CA LEU A 358 -50.45 -14.19 11.85
C LEU A 358 -51.36 -15.19 12.55
N PRO A 359 -52.65 -14.88 12.71
CA PRO A 359 -53.60 -15.82 13.27
C PRO A 359 -54.03 -16.84 12.21
N GLY A 360 -54.56 -17.99 12.64
CA GLY A 360 -55.04 -19.01 11.71
C GLY A 360 -53.95 -19.57 10.79
N THR A 361 -54.40 -20.32 9.79
CA THR A 361 -53.55 -20.75 8.67
C THR A 361 -53.75 -19.82 7.47
N ALA A 362 -52.83 -19.85 6.50
CA ALA A 362 -53.12 -19.21 5.22
C ALA A 362 -54.34 -19.89 4.58
N ALA A 363 -55.25 -19.10 4.00
CA ALA A 363 -56.51 -19.57 3.41
C ALA A 363 -56.40 -19.89 1.93
#